data_AF-A0A482XCY0-F1
#
_entry.id   AF-A0A482XCY0-F1
#
_cell.length_a   1.000
_cell.length_b   1.000
_cell.length_c   1.000
_cell.angle_alpha   90.00
_cell.angle_beta   90.00
_cell.angle_gamma   90.00
#
_symmetry.space_group_name_H-M   'P 1'
#
loop_
_entity.id
_entity.type
_entity.pdbx_description
1 polymer ?
#
loop_
_entity_poly.entity_id
_entity_poly.type
_entity_poly.pdbx_seq_one_letter_code
_entity_poly.pdbx_strand_id
1 'polypeptide(L)'
;MVKILLKKGNETQFLYETSVGTDNEELTKEITYIYNGRLKVSRICSDEWGERCEPSGGSTFNKDPMGRRNGKQPKENMQELIKNSLADVKEMLSKVIDIASAQLWFSGKELLRNKKLCNFVGNNEKTKIVVKISKMGEGAPAREPVVSEEERRQMMLHAYRRQEELKRRGAAKRRAADVISV
;
A
#
# COMPACT_ATOMS: atom_id res chain seq x y z
N MET A 1 9.96 -14.12 22.62
CA MET A 1 10.28 -13.33 21.42
C MET A 1 9.08 -13.23 20.47
N VAL A 2 8.47 -12.04 20.42
CA VAL A 2 7.34 -11.73 19.54
C VAL A 2 7.85 -11.48 18.12
N LYS A 3 7.18 -12.08 17.14
CA LYS A 3 7.48 -11.90 15.71
C LYS A 3 6.48 -10.93 15.10
N ILE A 4 6.97 -9.79 14.63
CA ILE A 4 6.18 -8.72 14.02
C ILE A 4 6.26 -8.84 12.51
N LEU A 5 5.14 -9.14 11.86
CA LEU A 5 5.00 -9.07 10.41
C LEU A 5 4.57 -7.65 10.02
N LEU A 6 5.49 -6.89 9.43
CA LEU A 6 5.21 -5.54 8.97
C LEU A 6 4.50 -5.56 7.61
N LYS A 7 3.41 -4.81 7.49
CA LYS A 7 2.71 -4.55 6.24
C LYS A 7 2.60 -3.04 5.94
N LYS A 8 2.58 -2.67 4.66
CA LYS A 8 2.15 -1.34 4.19
C LYS A 8 0.99 -1.55 3.22
N GLY A 9 -0.19 -1.04 3.57
CA GLY A 9 -1.43 -1.33 2.83
C GLY A 9 -1.76 -2.83 2.87
N ASN A 10 -1.65 -3.50 1.72
CA ASN A 10 -1.85 -4.94 1.54
C ASN A 10 -0.54 -5.72 1.37
N GLU A 11 0.57 -5.01 1.16
CA GLU A 11 1.87 -5.63 0.89
C GLU A 11 2.58 -5.99 2.17
N THR A 12 3.14 -7.20 2.19
CA THR A 12 3.98 -7.68 3.29
C THR A 12 5.42 -7.26 3.04
N GLN A 13 6.03 -6.61 4.03
CA GLN A 13 7.35 -6.00 3.90
C GLN A 13 8.45 -6.91 4.46
N PHE A 14 8.45 -7.13 5.78
CA PHE A 14 9.44 -7.98 6.45
C PHE A 14 8.95 -8.46 7.81
N LEU A 15 9.67 -9.44 8.36
CA LEU A 15 9.49 -9.91 9.72
C LEU A 15 10.55 -9.26 10.61
N TYR A 16 10.15 -8.78 11.77
CA TYR A 16 11.02 -8.17 12.78
C TYR A 16 10.77 -8.86 14.13
N GLU A 17 11.82 -9.19 14.86
CA GLU A 17 11.75 -9.92 16.11
C GLU A 17 12.04 -8.99 17.28
N THR A 18 11.20 -9.03 18.32
CA THR A 18 11.35 -8.17 19.50
C THR A 18 10.81 -8.85 20.76
N SER A 19 11.09 -8.28 21.93
CA SER A 19 10.51 -8.71 23.21
C SER A 19 9.20 -7.95 23.49
N VAL A 20 8.38 -8.51 24.36
CA VAL A 20 7.14 -7.89 24.85
C VAL A 20 7.42 -6.62 25.69
N GLY A 21 8.61 -6.52 26.28
CA GLY A 21 8.99 -5.42 27.17
C GLY A 21 9.48 -4.14 26.48
N THR A 22 9.62 -4.15 25.16
CA THR A 22 10.14 -2.99 24.40
C THR A 22 9.14 -1.84 24.37
N ASP A 23 9.70 -0.63 24.38
CA ASP A 23 8.92 0.60 24.26
C ASP A 23 8.49 0.80 22.80
N ASN A 24 7.23 1.20 22.59
CA ASN A 24 6.69 1.39 21.25
C ASN A 24 7.41 2.52 20.50
N GLU A 25 8.00 3.48 21.21
CA GLU A 25 8.80 4.54 20.60
C GLU A 25 10.06 3.99 19.92
N GLU A 26 10.85 3.18 20.63
CA GLU A 26 12.05 2.53 20.09
C GLU A 26 11.68 1.59 18.93
N LEU A 27 10.63 0.79 19.13
CA LEU A 27 10.09 -0.08 18.10
C LEU A 27 9.71 0.68 16.83
N THR A 28 9.06 1.84 16.97
CA THR A 28 8.65 2.67 15.83
C THR A 28 9.87 3.24 15.10
N LYS A 29 10.89 3.69 15.83
CA LYS A 29 12.14 4.19 15.25
C LYS A 29 12.85 3.11 14.44
N GLU A 30 13.03 1.92 15.02
CA GLU A 30 13.72 0.82 14.37
C GLU A 30 12.97 0.31 13.14
N ILE A 31 11.66 0.08 13.25
CA ILE A 31 10.83 -0.36 12.12
C ILE A 31 10.88 0.66 10.98
N THR A 32 10.77 1.95 11.30
CA THR A 32 10.82 3.02 10.28
C THR A 32 12.20 3.09 9.64
N TYR A 33 13.28 2.93 10.41
CA TYR A 33 14.64 2.90 9.91
C TYR A 33 14.86 1.73 8.94
N ILE A 34 14.44 0.51 9.31
CA ILE A 34 14.55 -0.67 8.44
C ILE A 34 13.70 -0.50 7.18
N TYR A 35 12.47 0.01 7.31
CA TYR A 35 11.58 0.27 6.17
C TYR A 35 12.21 1.25 5.16
N ASN A 36 12.68 2.42 5.64
CA ASN A 36 13.36 3.40 4.79
C ASN A 36 14.69 2.89 4.25
N GLY A 37 15.44 2.12 5.03
CA GLY A 37 16.68 1.47 4.63
C GLY A 37 16.46 0.51 3.46
N ARG A 38 15.43 -0.35 3.54
CA ARG A 38 15.04 -1.25 2.43
C ARG A 38 14.66 -0.47 1.18
N LEU A 39 13.91 0.63 1.32
CA LEU A 39 13.59 1.51 0.19
C LEU A 39 14.86 2.12 -0.43
N LYS A 40 15.83 2.52 0.39
CA LYS A 40 17.11 3.07 -0.08
C LYS A 40 17.93 2.02 -0.83
N VAL A 41 18.06 0.81 -0.28
CA VAL A 41 18.80 -0.29 -0.92
C VAL A 41 18.13 -0.70 -2.24
N SER A 42 16.80 -0.84 -2.24
CA SER A 42 16.05 -1.15 -3.46
C SER A 42 16.29 -0.12 -4.56
N ARG A 43 16.41 1.18 -4.21
CA ARG A 43 16.72 2.23 -5.19
C ARG A 43 18.13 2.11 -5.75
N ILE A 44 19.12 1.84 -4.90
CA ILE A 44 20.51 1.71 -5.34
C ILE A 44 20.67 0.49 -6.26
N CYS A 45 20.02 -0.63 -5.95
CA CYS A 45 20.14 -1.85 -6.74
C CYS A 45 19.31 -1.85 -8.04
N SER A 46 18.37 -0.92 -8.20
CA SER A 46 17.50 -0.81 -9.37
C SER A 46 17.85 0.39 -10.26
N ASP A 47 19.04 0.98 -10.13
CA ASP A 47 19.45 2.11 -10.96
C ASP A 47 19.74 1.65 -12.41
N GLU A 48 18.66 1.52 -13.19
CA GLU A 48 18.69 1.19 -14.62
C GLU A 48 19.28 2.31 -15.50
N TRP A 49 19.55 3.49 -14.91
CA TRP A 49 20.03 4.69 -15.60
C TRP A 49 21.54 4.90 -15.49
N GLY A 50 22.22 4.16 -14.61
CA GLY A 50 23.67 4.22 -14.42
C GLY A 50 24.48 3.91 -15.69
N GLU A 51 23.90 3.19 -16.65
CA GLU A 51 24.54 2.81 -17.92
C GLU A 51 24.08 3.65 -19.14
N ARG A 52 23.06 4.52 -18.99
CA ARG A 52 22.50 5.34 -20.10
C ARG A 52 22.31 6.79 -19.67
N CYS A 53 23.39 7.54 -19.57
CA CYS A 53 23.31 8.99 -19.38
C CYS A 53 24.27 9.77 -20.29
N GLU A 54 23.97 9.78 -21.60
CA GLU A 54 24.44 10.83 -22.50
C GLU A 54 23.30 11.35 -23.38
N PRO A 55 22.71 12.53 -23.08
CA PRO A 55 21.69 13.12 -23.93
C PRO A 55 22.34 13.75 -25.17
N SER A 56 22.16 13.10 -26.32
CA SER A 56 22.50 13.65 -27.63
C SER A 56 21.30 14.42 -28.19
N GLY A 57 21.41 15.76 -28.27
CA GLY A 57 20.41 16.57 -28.98
C GLY A 57 20.32 18.01 -28.49
N GLY A 58 20.81 18.94 -29.30
CA GLY A 58 20.86 20.38 -28.99
C GLY A 58 19.51 21.08 -28.72
N SER A 59 19.56 22.40 -28.53
CA SER A 59 18.48 23.27 -28.02
C SER A 59 17.60 23.93 -29.09
N THR A 60 16.34 24.23 -28.75
CA THR A 60 15.43 25.09 -29.53
C THR A 60 15.24 26.46 -28.85
N PHE A 61 15.11 27.53 -29.64
CA PHE A 61 15.01 28.89 -29.12
C PHE A 61 13.55 29.34 -28.97
N ASN A 62 13.14 29.72 -27.75
CA ASN A 62 11.83 30.27 -27.41
C ASN A 62 12.02 31.58 -26.62
N LYS A 63 11.57 32.72 -27.16
CA LYS A 63 11.80 34.04 -26.53
C LYS A 63 10.91 34.20 -25.29
N ASP A 64 11.54 34.44 -24.15
CA ASP A 64 10.88 34.73 -22.88
C ASP A 64 10.24 36.14 -22.91
N PRO A 65 8.93 36.29 -22.67
CA PRO A 65 8.25 37.58 -22.59
C PRO A 65 8.81 38.51 -21.50
N MET A 66 9.41 37.96 -20.44
CA MET A 66 9.97 38.73 -19.32
C MET A 66 11.47 39.00 -19.43
N GLY A 67 12.16 38.51 -20.48
CA GLY A 67 13.58 38.79 -20.74
C GLY A 67 14.56 38.31 -19.67
N ARG A 68 14.12 37.48 -18.71
CA ARG A 68 14.95 36.97 -17.60
C ARG A 68 15.65 35.65 -17.93
N ARG A 69 15.22 34.96 -18.99
CA ARG A 69 15.84 33.71 -19.48
C ARG A 69 16.47 33.91 -20.87
N ASN A 70 17.53 33.16 -21.15
CA ASN A 70 18.29 33.18 -22.42
C ASN A 70 17.53 32.61 -23.65
N GLY A 71 16.27 32.20 -23.47
CA GLY A 71 15.42 31.62 -24.51
C GLY A 71 15.86 30.26 -25.05
N LYS A 72 16.86 29.58 -24.45
CA LYS A 72 17.26 28.24 -24.88
C LYS A 72 16.44 27.19 -24.13
N GLN A 73 15.32 26.76 -24.71
CA GLN A 73 14.47 25.73 -24.15
C GLN A 73 14.92 24.34 -24.66
N PRO A 74 14.94 23.31 -23.79
CA PRO A 74 15.08 21.93 -24.23
C PRO A 74 13.97 21.58 -25.23
N LYS A 75 14.22 20.67 -26.18
CA LYS A 75 13.19 20.16 -27.10
C LYS A 75 12.00 19.61 -26.31
N GLU A 76 10.80 19.61 -26.89
CA GLU A 76 9.58 19.09 -26.24
C GLU A 76 9.77 17.70 -25.65
N ASN A 77 10.39 16.79 -26.40
CA ASN A 77 10.71 15.43 -25.94
C ASN A 77 11.53 15.43 -24.63
N MET A 78 12.47 16.38 -24.48
CA MET A 78 13.29 16.50 -23.25
C MET A 78 12.50 17.13 -22.10
N GLN A 79 11.55 18.02 -22.39
CA GLN A 79 10.67 18.58 -21.37
C GLN A 79 9.75 17.52 -20.79
N GLU A 80 9.22 16.62 -21.63
CA GLU A 80 8.40 15.49 -21.19
C GLU A 80 9.20 14.52 -20.33
N LEU A 81 10.44 14.17 -20.73
CA LEU A 81 11.32 13.35 -19.91
C LEU A 81 11.56 13.97 -18.54
N ILE A 82 11.91 15.26 -18.47
CA ILE A 82 12.14 15.95 -17.18
C ILE A 82 10.86 15.97 -16.33
N LYS A 83 9.69 16.21 -16.93
CA LYS A 83 8.41 16.20 -16.21
C LYS A 83 8.08 14.81 -15.67
N ASN A 84 8.30 13.76 -16.46
CA ASN A 84 8.07 12.38 -16.07
C ASN A 84 9.04 11.97 -14.95
N SER A 85 10.34 12.27 -15.11
CA SER A 85 11.33 12.03 -14.05
C SER A 85 11.00 12.78 -12.75
N LEU A 86 10.50 14.02 -12.83
CA LEU A 86 10.06 14.76 -11.63
C LEU A 86 8.81 14.13 -10.99
N ALA A 87 7.87 13.63 -11.79
CA ALA A 87 6.70 12.92 -11.29
C ALA A 87 7.12 11.61 -10.59
N ASP A 88 8.01 10.84 -11.20
CA ASP A 88 8.55 9.60 -10.67
C ASP A 88 9.30 9.85 -9.36
N VAL A 89 10.20 10.83 -9.33
CA VAL A 89 10.95 11.22 -8.11
C VAL A 89 9.98 11.67 -7.02
N LYS A 90 8.96 12.45 -7.35
CA LYS A 90 7.95 12.90 -6.39
C LYS A 90 7.16 11.72 -5.80
N GLU A 91 6.75 10.76 -6.63
CA GLU A 91 6.08 9.55 -6.15
C GLU A 91 7.02 8.72 -5.27
N MET A 92 8.29 8.57 -5.66
CA MET A 92 9.29 7.84 -4.88
C MET A 92 9.54 8.47 -3.51
N LEU A 93 9.65 9.79 -3.43
CA LEU A 93 9.80 10.52 -2.17
C LEU A 93 8.56 10.37 -1.28
N SER A 94 7.38 10.30 -1.89
CA SER A 94 6.12 10.06 -1.15
C SER A 94 6.08 8.70 -0.44
N LYS A 95 6.92 7.73 -0.82
CA LYS A 95 7.00 6.42 -0.15
C LYS A 95 7.86 6.46 1.13
N VAL A 96 8.76 7.43 1.25
CA VAL A 96 9.61 7.60 2.44
C VAL A 96 8.77 8.13 3.60
N ILE A 97 8.91 7.54 4.78
CA ILE A 97 8.18 7.92 6.00
C ILE A 97 9.18 8.54 6.97
N ASP A 98 8.90 9.74 7.47
CA ASP A 98 9.75 10.33 8.49
C ASP A 98 9.49 9.68 9.86
N ILE A 99 10.54 9.57 10.69
CA ILE A 99 10.51 8.91 11.98
C ILE A 99 9.52 9.59 12.93
N ALA A 100 9.35 10.91 12.88
CA ALA A 100 8.37 11.60 13.71
C ALA A 100 6.93 11.34 13.22
N SER A 101 6.75 11.27 11.91
CA SER A 101 5.44 11.06 11.26
C SER A 101 4.97 9.60 11.20
N ALA A 102 5.80 8.64 11.61
CA ALA A 102 5.47 7.21 11.50
C ALA A 102 4.41 6.78 12.53
N GLN A 103 3.42 6.02 12.10
CA GLN A 103 2.44 5.39 12.99
C GLN A 103 2.37 3.90 12.73
N LEU A 104 2.23 3.12 13.79
CA LEU A 104 2.09 1.67 13.73
C LEU A 104 0.70 1.26 14.21
N TRP A 105 0.06 0.36 13.48
CA TRP A 105 -1.30 -0.09 13.75
C TRP A 105 -1.32 -1.59 13.97
N PHE A 106 -1.90 -1.99 15.10
CA PHE A 106 -2.13 -3.39 15.46
C PHE A 106 -3.62 -3.61 15.70
N SER A 107 -4.21 -4.55 14.95
CA SER A 107 -5.64 -4.89 15.07
C SER A 107 -6.61 -3.69 15.03
N GLY A 108 -6.29 -2.69 14.18
CA GLY A 108 -7.08 -1.45 14.06
C GLY A 108 -6.91 -0.45 15.20
N LYS A 109 -5.98 -0.70 16.14
CA LYS A 109 -5.59 0.25 17.19
C LYS A 109 -4.19 0.79 16.91
N GLU A 110 -4.00 2.08 17.12
CA GLU A 110 -2.68 2.71 17.04
C GLU A 110 -1.80 2.28 18.22
N LEU A 111 -0.57 1.87 17.92
CA LEU A 111 0.47 1.60 18.91
C LEU A 111 1.06 2.93 19.37
N LEU A 112 0.45 3.49 20.41
CA LEU A 112 0.90 4.75 21.02
C LEU A 112 2.36 4.62 21.50
N ARG A 113 3.20 5.59 21.11
CA ARG A 113 4.65 5.60 21.40
C ARG A 113 4.97 5.57 22.89
N ASN A 114 4.15 6.21 23.72
CA ASN A 114 4.33 6.31 25.18
C ASN A 114 3.95 5.05 25.96
N LYS A 115 3.76 3.90 25.29
CA LYS A 115 3.37 2.63 25.90
C LYS A 115 4.32 1.52 25.46
N LYS A 116 4.35 0.45 26.25
CA LYS A 116 5.05 -0.79 25.91
C LYS A 116 4.21 -1.68 25.01
N LEU A 117 4.88 -2.55 24.27
CA LEU A 117 4.24 -3.52 23.39
C LEU A 117 3.33 -4.50 24.16
N CYS A 118 3.69 -4.83 25.41
CA CYS A 118 2.93 -5.69 26.31
C CYS A 118 1.48 -5.26 26.52
N ASN A 119 1.21 -3.94 26.51
CA ASN A 119 -0.14 -3.41 26.71
C ASN A 119 -1.09 -3.72 25.55
N PHE A 120 -0.55 -4.12 24.39
CA PHE A 120 -1.33 -4.40 23.18
C PHE A 120 -1.35 -5.90 22.84
N VAL A 121 -0.21 -6.57 22.99
CA VAL A 121 -0.03 -8.00 22.63
C VAL A 121 -0.26 -8.93 23.83
N GLY A 122 -0.18 -8.41 25.06
CA GLY A 122 -0.17 -9.18 26.29
C GLY A 122 1.21 -9.73 26.63
N ASN A 123 1.28 -10.65 27.60
CA ASN A 123 2.53 -11.23 28.10
C ASN A 123 3.06 -12.42 27.28
N ASN A 124 2.43 -12.75 26.15
CA ASN A 124 2.81 -13.92 25.36
C ASN A 124 3.95 -13.60 24.39
N GLU A 125 5.13 -14.04 24.80
CA GLU A 125 6.38 -13.98 24.08
C GLU A 125 6.45 -14.90 22.84
N LYS A 126 5.49 -15.77 22.54
CA LYS A 126 5.52 -16.67 21.35
C LYS A 126 4.55 -16.22 20.24
N THR A 127 4.11 -14.98 20.30
CA THR A 127 3.06 -14.46 19.40
C THR A 127 3.64 -13.95 18.10
N LYS A 128 2.97 -14.25 16.98
CA LYS A 128 3.20 -13.58 15.70
C LYS A 128 2.10 -12.54 15.51
N ILE A 129 2.46 -11.27 15.39
CA ILE A 129 1.51 -10.16 15.19
C ILE A 129 1.68 -9.55 13.81
N VAL A 130 0.59 -9.01 13.26
CA VAL A 130 0.62 -8.24 12.01
C VAL A 130 0.49 -6.76 12.36
N VAL A 131 1.48 -5.97 11.97
CA VAL A 131 1.51 -4.53 12.23
C VAL A 131 1.57 -3.79 10.91
N LYS A 132 0.73 -2.75 10.77
CA LYS A 132 0.71 -1.89 9.58
C LYS A 132 1.42 -0.57 9.87
N ILE A 133 2.29 -0.13 8.96
CA ILE A 133 2.93 1.20 9.04
C ILE A 133 2.16 2.22 8.19
N SER A 134 1.86 3.40 8.74
CA SER A 134 1.20 4.51 8.05
C SER A 134 1.91 5.84 8.30
N LYS A 135 1.60 6.84 7.47
CA LYS A 135 2.01 8.23 7.73
C LYS A 135 0.99 8.93 8.62
N MET A 136 1.46 9.84 9.46
CA MET A 136 0.62 10.72 10.25
C MET A 136 -0.30 11.52 9.33
N GLY A 137 -1.62 11.38 9.55
CA GLY A 137 -2.66 11.99 8.73
C GLY A 137 -3.38 11.03 7.76
N GLU A 138 -2.84 9.83 7.48
CA GLU A 138 -3.52 8.82 6.63
C GLU A 138 -4.62 8.04 7.39
N GLY A 139 -4.74 8.25 8.70
CA GLY A 139 -5.73 7.58 9.55
C GLY A 139 -5.48 6.08 9.72
N ALA A 140 -6.48 5.37 10.23
CA ALA A 140 -6.41 3.92 10.41
C ALA A 140 -6.29 3.22 9.05
N PRO A 141 -5.32 2.32 8.87
CA PRO A 141 -5.14 1.62 7.61
C PRO A 141 -6.38 0.78 7.29
N ALA A 142 -6.77 0.78 6.02
CA ALA A 142 -7.92 0.02 5.55
C ALA A 142 -7.81 -1.45 5.97
N ARG A 143 -8.96 -2.01 6.40
CA ARG A 143 -9.07 -3.44 6.67
C ARG A 143 -8.92 -4.19 5.35
N GLU A 144 -8.12 -5.25 5.39
CA GLU A 144 -7.98 -6.14 4.24
C GLU A 144 -9.35 -6.77 3.94
N PRO A 145 -9.76 -6.86 2.67
CA PRO A 145 -10.94 -7.62 2.31
C PRO A 145 -10.71 -9.08 2.71
N VAL A 146 -11.62 -9.62 3.52
CA VAL A 146 -11.54 -10.99 4.06
C VAL A 146 -11.65 -12.05 2.95
N VAL A 147 -12.13 -11.65 1.78
CA VAL A 147 -12.41 -12.51 0.63
C VAL A 147 -11.63 -11.98 -0.56
N SER A 148 -10.92 -12.85 -1.26
CA SER A 148 -10.21 -12.47 -2.49
C SER A 148 -11.22 -12.02 -3.55
N GLU A 149 -10.81 -11.21 -4.52
CA GLU A 149 -11.74 -10.81 -5.59
C GLU A 149 -12.30 -12.00 -6.37
N GLU A 150 -11.50 -13.06 -6.54
CA GLU A 150 -11.88 -14.27 -7.25
C GLU A 150 -12.92 -15.07 -6.47
N GLU A 151 -12.70 -15.26 -5.17
CA GLU A 151 -13.65 -15.93 -4.28
C GLU A 151 -14.97 -15.14 -4.20
N ARG A 152 -14.88 -13.80 -4.18
CA ARG A 152 -16.06 -12.93 -4.18
C ARG A 152 -16.85 -13.08 -5.48
N ARG A 153 -16.18 -13.16 -6.64
CA ARG A 153 -16.83 -13.43 -7.93
C ARG A 153 -17.49 -14.82 -7.95
N GLN A 154 -16.80 -15.86 -7.48
CA GLN A 154 -17.34 -17.22 -7.40
C GLN A 154 -18.55 -17.30 -6.48
N MET A 155 -18.51 -16.63 -5.33
CA MET A 155 -19.64 -16.55 -4.39
C MET A 155 -20.85 -15.85 -5.03
N MET A 156 -20.64 -14.76 -5.77
CA MET A 156 -21.71 -14.07 -6.51
C MET A 156 -22.30 -14.96 -7.62
N LEU A 157 -21.47 -15.69 -8.37
CA LEU A 157 -21.91 -16.64 -9.39
C LEU A 157 -22.73 -17.78 -8.78
N HIS A 158 -22.28 -18.34 -7.66
CA HIS A 158 -22.99 -19.40 -6.94
C HIS A 158 -24.33 -18.90 -6.38
N ALA A 159 -24.36 -17.68 -5.81
CA ALA A 159 -25.58 -17.06 -5.32
C ALA A 159 -26.59 -16.80 -6.45
N TYR A 160 -26.12 -16.31 -7.60
CA TYR A 160 -26.95 -16.07 -8.78
C TYR A 160 -27.55 -17.37 -9.33
N ARG A 161 -26.71 -18.42 -9.52
CA ARG A 161 -27.18 -19.75 -9.97
C ARG A 161 -28.24 -20.31 -9.02
N ARG A 162 -28.03 -20.21 -7.71
CA ARG A 162 -28.99 -20.67 -6.69
C ARG A 162 -30.30 -19.86 -6.74
N GLN A 163 -30.26 -18.56 -7.01
CA GLN A 163 -31.47 -17.75 -7.21
C GLN A 163 -32.26 -18.17 -8.44
N GLU A 164 -31.59 -18.46 -9.56
CA GLU A 164 -32.24 -18.95 -10.78
C GLU A 164 -32.92 -20.31 -10.57
N GLU A 165 -32.24 -21.25 -9.89
CA GLU A 165 -32.82 -22.55 -9.55
C GLU A 165 -34.05 -22.42 -8.65
N LEU A 166 -33.99 -21.55 -7.63
CA LEU A 166 -35.13 -21.29 -6.74
C LEU A 166 -36.30 -20.64 -7.49
N LYS A 167 -36.04 -19.68 -8.38
CA LYS A 167 -37.08 -19.10 -9.26
C LYS A 167 -37.70 -20.16 -10.16
N ARG A 168 -36.89 -21.02 -10.77
CA ARG A 168 -37.36 -22.12 -11.63
C ARG A 168 -38.18 -23.15 -10.86
N ARG A 169 -37.72 -23.56 -9.67
CA ARG A 169 -38.47 -24.46 -8.76
C ARG A 169 -39.76 -23.83 -8.26
N GLY A 170 -39.75 -22.54 -7.93
CA GLY A 170 -40.93 -21.79 -7.52
C GLY A 170 -41.97 -21.69 -8.64
N ALA A 171 -41.53 -21.41 -9.87
CA ALA A 171 -42.40 -21.40 -11.04
C ALA A 171 -42.98 -22.79 -11.35
N ALA A 172 -42.18 -23.85 -11.24
CA ALA A 172 -42.65 -25.23 -11.41
C ALA A 172 -43.67 -25.64 -10.34
N LYS A 173 -43.44 -25.28 -9.07
CA LYS A 173 -44.41 -25.51 -7.98
C LYS A 173 -45.72 -24.77 -8.18
N ARG A 174 -45.69 -23.52 -8.66
CA ARG A 174 -46.91 -22.74 -8.98
C ARG A 174 -47.72 -23.41 -10.10
N ARG A 175 -47.06 -23.78 -11.22
CA ARG A 175 -47.72 -24.49 -12.32
C ARG A 175 -48.33 -25.83 -11.87
N ALA A 176 -47.64 -26.59 -11.02
CA ALA A 176 -48.19 -27.85 -10.51
C ALA A 176 -49.40 -27.63 -9.58
N ALA A 177 -49.40 -26.56 -8.77
CA ALA A 177 -50.55 -26.21 -7.93
C ALA A 177 -51.77 -25.80 -8.76
N ASP A 178 -51.56 -25.03 -9.85
CA ASP A 178 -52.65 -24.64 -10.76
C ASP A 178 -53.28 -25.87 -11.44
N VAL A 179 -52.47 -26.88 -11.81
CA VAL A 179 -52.93 -28.15 -12.43
C VAL A 179 -53.71 -29.04 -11.46
N ILE A 180 -53.41 -28.98 -10.15
CA ILE A 180 -54.10 -29.78 -9.12
C ILE A 180 -55.40 -29.09 -8.65
N SER A 181 -55.58 -27.80 -8.95
CA SER A 181 -56.76 -27.01 -8.57
C SER A 181 -57.93 -27.04 -9.57
N VAL A 182 -57.86 -27.90 -10.59
CA VAL A 182 -58.93 -28.18 -11.58
C VAL A 182 -59.44 -29.61 -11.38
#